data_AF-A0A542DW09-F1
#
_entry.id   AF-A0A542DW09-F1
#
_cell.length_a   1.000
_cell.length_b   1.000
_cell.length_c   1.000
_cell.angle_alpha   90.00
_cell.angle_beta   90.00
_cell.angle_gamma   90.00
#
_symmetry.space_group_name_H-M   'P 1'
#
loop_
_entity.id
_entity.type
_entity.pdbx_description
1 polymer ?
#
loop_
_entity_poly.entity_id
_entity_poly.type
_entity_poly.pdbx_seq_one_letter_code
_entity_poly.pdbx_strand_id
1 'polypeptide(L)'
;MKAVVSGLVPVARRFLLAQFLYHLAEAERGNLTFAKSKKKGPVCSLGVTDHRVLELRFDDQVTAEGVRQATRFYFTEPDVEPDRLLGLHVDWKRPSEEGKSEQDLHAIEAATRMDAHYAAGSS
;
A
#
# COMPACT_ATOMS: atom_id res chain seq x y z
N MET A 1 -0.91 11.77 -6.50
CA MET A 1 -1.21 11.79 -5.04
C MET A 1 -2.57 12.39 -4.66
N LYS A 2 -3.02 13.54 -5.19
CA LYS A 2 -4.30 14.17 -4.76
C LYS A 2 -5.55 13.27 -4.90
N ALA A 3 -5.61 12.42 -5.93
CA ALA A 3 -6.77 11.57 -6.20
C ALA A 3 -6.90 10.35 -5.27
N VAL A 4 -5.78 9.83 -4.73
CA VAL A 4 -5.76 8.58 -3.96
C VAL A 4 -6.24 8.78 -2.51
N VAL A 5 -6.28 10.02 -2.02
CA VAL A 5 -6.55 10.34 -0.60
C VAL A 5 -7.83 11.16 -0.40
N SER A 6 -8.71 11.28 -1.40
CA SER A 6 -9.90 12.16 -1.31
C SER A 6 -11.13 11.50 -0.66
N GLY A 7 -11.17 10.16 -0.54
CA GLY A 7 -12.32 9.42 0.00
C GLY A 7 -12.35 9.23 1.52
N LEU A 8 -11.35 9.74 2.25
CA LEU A 8 -11.20 9.53 3.70
C LEU A 8 -11.63 10.77 4.49
N VAL A 9 -12.32 10.54 5.62
CA VAL A 9 -12.62 11.61 6.59
C VAL A 9 -11.32 12.35 6.99
N PRO A 10 -11.34 13.68 7.22
CA PRO A 10 -10.12 14.48 7.34
C PRO A 10 -9.11 14.02 8.39
N VAL A 11 -9.58 13.41 9.50
CA VAL A 11 -8.73 12.86 10.56
C VAL A 11 -8.01 11.59 10.11
N ALA A 12 -8.73 10.65 9.49
CA ALA A 12 -8.15 9.43 8.93
C ALA A 12 -7.09 9.76 7.86
N ARG A 13 -7.36 10.77 7.02
CA ARG A 13 -6.42 11.28 6.03
C ARG A 13 -5.12 11.82 6.65
N ARG A 14 -5.19 12.59 7.74
CA ARG A 14 -4.00 13.14 8.41
C ARG A 14 -3.16 12.03 9.06
N PHE A 15 -3.82 11.05 9.66
CA PHE A 15 -3.13 9.91 10.27
C PHE A 15 -2.40 9.06 9.23
N LEU A 16 -3.05 8.73 8.12
CA LEU A 16 -2.42 7.98 7.03
C LEU A 16 -1.25 8.73 6.40
N LEU A 17 -1.38 10.05 6.21
CA LEU A 17 -0.27 10.87 5.72
C LEU A 17 0.91 10.86 6.72
N ALA A 18 0.65 10.98 8.02
CA ALA A 18 1.68 10.97 9.04
C ALA A 18 2.44 9.62 9.07
N GLN A 19 1.71 8.51 9.00
CA GLN A 19 2.35 7.18 8.93
C GLN A 19 3.14 6.98 7.64
N PHE A 20 2.62 7.44 6.51
CA PHE A 20 3.34 7.36 5.24
C PHE A 20 4.64 8.15 5.27
N LEU A 21 4.62 9.39 5.77
CA LEU A 21 5.81 10.21 5.93
C LEU A 21 6.81 9.60 6.92
N TYR A 22 6.33 8.99 8.00
CA TYR A 22 7.18 8.25 8.93
C TYR A 22 7.90 7.09 8.23
N HIS A 23 7.16 6.25 7.48
CA HIS A 23 7.76 5.13 6.76
C HIS A 23 8.73 5.57 5.67
N LEU A 24 8.44 6.66 4.94
CA LEU A 24 9.40 7.23 3.99
C LEU A 24 10.69 7.67 4.68
N ALA A 25 10.59 8.40 5.80
CA ALA A 25 11.78 8.84 6.54
C ALA A 25 12.61 7.66 7.07
N GLU A 26 11.97 6.59 7.54
CA GLU A 26 12.67 5.39 7.99
C GLU A 26 13.26 4.60 6.81
N ALA A 27 12.63 4.61 5.63
CA ALA A 27 13.21 4.04 4.42
C ALA A 27 14.47 4.80 3.97
N GLU A 28 14.42 6.14 3.96
CA GLU A 28 15.57 7.00 3.63
C GLU A 28 16.76 6.78 4.57
N ARG A 29 16.49 6.43 5.83
CA ARG A 29 17.52 6.09 6.83
C ARG A 29 18.04 4.66 6.72
N GLY A 30 17.47 3.83 5.84
CA GLY A 30 17.81 2.41 5.72
C GLY A 30 17.26 1.53 6.84
N ASN A 31 16.30 2.02 7.63
CA ASN A 31 15.74 1.31 8.78
C ASN A 31 14.54 0.43 8.43
N LEU A 32 14.02 0.53 7.20
CA LEU A 32 12.79 -0.13 6.80
C LEU A 32 13.08 -1.55 6.30
N THR A 33 12.49 -2.56 6.95
CA THR A 33 12.71 -3.97 6.59
C THR A 33 11.72 -4.43 5.53
N PHE A 34 12.26 -4.90 4.39
CA PHE A 34 11.49 -5.56 3.33
C PHE A 34 11.35 -7.04 3.67
N ALA A 35 10.15 -7.46 4.07
CA ALA A 35 9.90 -8.84 4.43
C ALA A 35 9.31 -9.61 3.25
N LYS A 36 9.87 -10.79 2.94
CA LYS A 36 9.23 -11.76 2.02
C LYS A 36 8.01 -12.46 2.65
N SER A 37 7.70 -12.20 3.92
CA SER A 37 6.56 -12.81 4.63
C SER A 37 5.93 -11.87 5.65
N LYS A 38 4.66 -12.11 5.98
CA LYS A 38 3.81 -11.25 6.82
C LYS A 38 4.37 -10.93 8.22
N LYS A 39 5.44 -11.58 8.70
CA LYS A 39 5.90 -11.49 10.09
C LYS A 39 7.13 -10.60 10.36
N LYS A 40 7.71 -9.90 9.38
CA LYS A 40 9.06 -9.29 9.57
C LYS A 40 9.28 -7.83 9.12
N GLY A 41 8.24 -7.08 8.75
CA GLY A 41 8.43 -5.68 8.38
C GLY A 41 7.16 -4.96 7.94
N PRO A 42 7.20 -3.62 7.85
CA PRO A 42 6.09 -2.80 7.38
C PRO A 42 5.86 -2.94 5.87
N VAL A 43 6.88 -3.37 5.10
CA VAL A 43 6.76 -3.62 3.65
C VAL A 43 6.86 -5.11 3.33
N CYS A 44 6.00 -5.59 2.42
CA CYS A 44 5.94 -6.98 2.00
C CYS A 44 5.67 -7.11 0.50
N SER A 45 6.37 -8.03 -0.19
CA SER A 45 5.99 -8.44 -1.55
C SER A 45 4.79 -9.38 -1.52
N LEU A 46 3.89 -9.28 -2.49
CA LEU A 46 2.68 -10.13 -2.54
C LEU A 46 2.77 -11.20 -3.64
N GLY A 47 2.74 -12.47 -3.23
CA GLY A 47 2.82 -13.62 -4.15
C GLY A 47 1.66 -13.70 -5.15
N VAL A 48 0.47 -13.22 -4.79
CA VAL A 48 -0.72 -13.17 -5.69
C VAL A 48 -0.50 -12.27 -6.92
N THR A 49 0.54 -11.44 -6.90
CA THR A 49 0.91 -10.54 -8.01
C THR A 49 2.25 -10.92 -8.65
N ASP A 50 2.70 -12.16 -8.47
CA ASP A 50 4.04 -12.63 -8.85
C ASP A 50 5.16 -11.73 -8.29
N HIS A 51 4.94 -11.20 -7.08
CA HIS A 51 5.83 -10.28 -6.39
C HIS A 51 6.08 -8.93 -7.08
N ARG A 52 5.29 -8.57 -8.11
CA ARG A 52 5.41 -7.29 -8.82
C ARG A 52 4.85 -6.10 -8.04
N VAL A 53 3.95 -6.36 -7.08
CA VAL A 53 3.37 -5.35 -6.19
C VAL A 53 3.91 -5.50 -4.77
N LEU A 54 4.31 -4.37 -4.20
CA LEU A 54 4.70 -4.20 -2.81
C LEU A 54 3.54 -3.63 -2.00
N GLU A 55 3.42 -4.10 -0.77
CA GLU A 55 2.45 -3.64 0.21
C GLU A 55 3.19 -2.96 1.37
N LEU A 56 2.87 -1.70 1.63
CA LEU A 56 3.16 -1.02 2.89
C LEU A 56 1.96 -1.15 3.83
N ARG A 57 2.24 -1.52 5.08
CA ARG A 57 1.24 -1.68 6.14
C ARG A 57 1.26 -0.48 7.07
N PHE A 58 0.09 0.11 7.22
CA PHE A 58 -0.15 1.08 8.27
C PHE A 58 -0.73 0.42 9.51
N ASP A 59 -0.52 1.07 10.65
CA ASP A 59 -1.17 0.75 11.91
C ASP A 59 -2.69 0.82 11.76
N ASP A 60 -3.35 -0.12 12.43
CA ASP A 60 -4.81 -0.25 12.39
C ASP A 60 -5.48 0.99 12.99
N GLN A 61 -6.54 1.45 12.34
CA GLN A 61 -7.42 2.48 12.89
C GLN A 61 -8.67 1.83 13.48
N VAL A 62 -9.27 2.49 14.47
CA VAL A 62 -10.59 2.14 15.00
C VAL A 62 -11.54 3.27 14.63
N THR A 63 -12.63 2.95 13.94
CA THR A 63 -13.65 3.94 13.56
C THR A 63 -14.44 4.41 14.79
N ALA A 64 -15.25 5.46 14.64
CA ALA A 64 -16.11 5.95 15.72
C ALA A 64 -17.12 4.89 16.19
N GLU A 65 -17.50 3.97 15.30
CA GLU A 65 -18.38 2.83 15.55
C GLU A 65 -17.65 1.62 16.17
N GLY A 66 -16.35 1.75 16.47
CA GLY A 66 -15.54 0.69 17.06
C GLY A 66 -15.02 -0.36 16.08
N VAL A 67 -15.19 -0.15 14.77
CA VAL A 67 -14.72 -1.10 13.75
C VAL A 67 -13.21 -0.91 13.55
N ARG A 68 -12.45 -1.99 13.68
CA ARG A 68 -11.01 -1.98 13.37
C ARG A 68 -10.79 -2.11 11.86
N GLN A 69 -9.97 -1.22 11.30
CA GLN A 69 -9.63 -1.17 9.88
C GLN A 69 -8.11 -1.21 9.71
N ALA A 70 -7.64 -2.16 8.91
CA ALA A 70 -6.23 -2.30 8.58
C ALA A 70 -5.98 -1.67 7.21
N THR A 71 -5.26 -0.54 7.14
CA THR A 71 -5.01 0.15 5.86
C THR A 71 -3.73 -0.36 5.19
N ARG A 72 -3.78 -0.55 3.87
CA ARG A 72 -2.66 -1.00 3.05
C ARG A 72 -2.42 -0.03 1.90
N PHE A 73 -1.16 0.28 1.65
CA PHE A 73 -0.73 1.04 0.49
C PHE A 73 0.04 0.13 -0.44
N TYR A 74 -0.43 0.02 -1.69
CA TYR A 74 0.15 -0.83 -2.71
C TYR A 74 0.94 0.04 -3.69
N PHE A 75 2.18 -0.35 -3.94
CA PHE A 75 3.10 0.39 -4.79
C PHE A 75 4.06 -0.55 -5.52
N THR A 76 4.83 -0.01 -6.45
CA THR A 76 5.93 -0.70 -7.10
C THR A 76 7.10 0.25 -7.32
N GLU A 77 8.27 -0.31 -7.62
CA GLU A 77 9.48 0.37 -8.04
C GLU A 77 9.63 0.15 -9.55
N PRO A 78 9.15 1.07 -10.39
CA PRO A 78 9.16 0.86 -11.83
C PRO A 78 10.58 0.94 -12.42
N ASP A 79 10.96 -0.06 -13.21
CA ASP A 79 12.30 -0.14 -13.84
C ASP A 79 12.59 1.06 -14.77
N VAL A 80 11.54 1.64 -15.37
CA VAL A 80 11.62 2.76 -16.32
C VAL A 80 11.79 4.12 -15.64
N GLU A 81 11.52 4.20 -14.34
CA GLU A 81 11.67 5.42 -13.55
C GLU A 81 12.50 5.12 -12.28
N PRO A 82 13.83 5.03 -12.41
CA PRO A 82 14.71 4.74 -11.28
C PRO A 82 14.54 5.80 -10.17
N ASP A 83 14.72 5.36 -8.93
CA ASP A 83 14.58 6.17 -7.71
C ASP A 83 13.17 6.73 -7.46
N ARG A 84 12.15 6.18 -8.11
CA ARG A 84 10.74 6.55 -7.88
C ARG A 84 9.90 5.39 -7.39
N LEU A 85 8.88 5.75 -6.60
CA LEU A 85 7.83 4.84 -6.18
C LEU A 85 6.54 5.20 -6.91
N LEU A 86 5.95 4.22 -7.59
CA LEU A 86 4.64 4.37 -8.20
C LEU A 86 3.57 3.88 -7.22
N GLY A 87 2.81 4.81 -6.65
CA GLY A 87 1.65 4.48 -5.81
C GLY A 87 0.48 4.01 -6.67
N LEU A 88 0.03 2.78 -6.44
CA LEU A 88 -0.96 2.10 -7.27
C LEU A 88 -2.36 2.15 -6.64
N HIS A 89 -2.45 1.90 -5.35
CA HIS A 89 -3.74 1.76 -4.66
C HIS A 89 -3.59 1.96 -3.14
N VAL A 90 -4.63 2.45 -2.48
CA VAL A 90 -4.73 2.48 -1.02
C VAL A 90 -6.13 2.04 -0.66
N ASP A 91 -6.24 1.07 0.24
CA ASP A 91 -7.54 0.68 0.79
C ASP A 91 -7.41 0.06 2.16
N TRP A 92 -8.53 -0.03 2.85
CA TRP A 92 -8.66 -0.71 4.12
C TRP A 92 -9.19 -2.12 3.91
N LYS A 93 -8.87 -3.00 4.85
CA LYS A 93 -9.44 -4.34 4.94
C LYS A 93 -9.88 -4.64 6.36
N ARG A 94 -10.76 -5.63 6.50
CA ARG A 94 -11.09 -6.19 7.81
C ARG A 94 -9.88 -6.94 8.41
N PRO A 95 -9.68 -6.92 9.73
CA PRO A 95 -8.67 -7.74 10.40
C PRO A 95 -9.18 -9.19 10.61
N SER A 96 -9.84 -9.77 9.61
CA SER A 96 -10.44 -11.11 9.64
C SER A 96 -9.93 -11.96 8.46
N GLU A 97 -10.36 -13.23 8.41
CA GLU A 97 -10.11 -14.11 7.26
C GLU A 97 -10.75 -13.58 5.97
N GLU A 98 -11.97 -13.04 6.04
CA GLU A 98 -12.61 -12.33 4.91
C GLU A 98 -11.71 -11.21 4.37
N GLY A 99 -11.08 -10.48 5.30
CA GLY A 99 -10.14 -9.42 4.95
C GLY A 99 -8.83 -9.91 4.34
N LYS A 100 -8.57 -11.21 4.22
CA LYS A 100 -7.47 -11.72 3.37
C LYS A 100 -7.89 -11.75 1.91
N SER A 101 -9.12 -12.16 1.61
CA SER A 101 -9.65 -12.11 0.24
C SER A 101 -9.75 -10.68 -0.27
N GLU A 102 -10.18 -9.74 0.59
CA GLU A 102 -10.14 -8.30 0.28
C GLU A 102 -8.71 -7.84 -0.08
N GLN A 103 -7.71 -8.26 0.71
CA GLN A 103 -6.31 -7.94 0.47
C GLN A 103 -5.80 -8.43 -0.89
N ASP A 104 -6.18 -9.65 -1.27
CA ASP A 104 -5.78 -10.24 -2.55
C ASP A 104 -6.42 -9.51 -3.73
N LEU A 105 -7.70 -9.11 -3.62
CA LEU A 105 -8.38 -8.31 -4.63
C LEU A 105 -7.71 -6.94 -4.83
N HIS A 106 -7.41 -6.23 -3.74
CA HIS A 106 -6.70 -4.94 -3.81
C HIS A 106 -5.32 -5.08 -4.48
N ALA A 107 -4.62 -6.19 -4.22
CA ALA A 107 -3.32 -6.47 -4.82
C ALA A 107 -3.43 -6.72 -6.33
N ILE A 108 -4.43 -7.49 -6.76
CA ILE A 108 -4.72 -7.75 -8.19
C ILE A 108 -5.09 -6.45 -8.91
N GLU A 109 -5.90 -5.60 -8.28
CA GLU A 109 -6.27 -4.29 -8.84
C GLU A 109 -5.02 -3.40 -8.99
N ALA A 110 -4.15 -3.36 -7.97
CA ALA A 110 -2.89 -2.63 -8.03
C ALA A 110 -2.00 -3.12 -9.18
N ALA A 111 -1.89 -4.44 -9.38
CA ALA A 111 -1.14 -5.01 -10.50
C ALA A 111 -1.71 -4.60 -11.86
N THR A 112 -3.04 -4.56 -12.00
CA THR A 112 -3.70 -4.11 -13.23
C THR A 112 -3.39 -2.63 -13.51
N ARG A 113 -3.39 -1.77 -12.48
CA ARG A 113 -3.01 -0.35 -12.62
C ARG A 113 -1.55 -0.17 -13.01
N MET A 114 -0.67 -1.03 -12.51
CA MET A 114 0.74 -1.05 -12.90
C MET A 114 0.89 -1.42 -14.39
N ASP A 115 0.22 -2.49 -14.84
CA ASP A 115 0.26 -2.91 -16.24
C ASP A 115 -0.24 -1.79 -17.17
N ALA A 116 -1.32 -1.09 -16.78
CA ALA A 116 -1.84 0.06 -17.51
C ALA A 116 -0.84 1.24 -17.57
N HIS A 117 -0.09 1.49 -16.50
CA HIS A 117 0.95 2.54 -16.49
C HIS A 117 2.08 2.22 -17.48
N TYR A 118 2.57 0.98 -17.49
CA TYR A 118 3.61 0.57 -18.44
C TYR A 118 3.13 0.62 -19.90
N ALA A 119 1.88 0.24 -20.16
CA ALA A 119 1.30 0.34 -21.50
C ALA A 119 1.23 1.80 -21.98
N ALA A 120 0.89 2.74 -21.10
CA ALA A 120 0.79 4.17 -21.43
C ALA A 120 2.16 4.87 -21.58
N GLY A 121 3.21 4.37 -20.93
CA GLY A 121 4.57 4.88 -21.09
C GLY A 121 5.33 4.32 -22.30
N SER A 122 4.77 3.31 -22.97
CA SER A 122 5.39 2.62 -24.13
C SER A 122 4.91 3.17 -25.48
N SER A 123 4.17 4.29 -25.49
CA SER A 123 3.59 4.93 -26.67
C SER A 123 4.22 6.28 -26.99
#